data_AF-A0A7X9BGY4-F1
#
_entry.id   AF-A0A7X9BGY4-F1
#
_cell.length_a   1.000
_cell.length_b   1.000
_cell.length_c   1.000
_cell.angle_alpha   90.00
_cell.angle_beta   90.00
_cell.angle_gamma   90.00
#
_symmetry.space_group_name_H-M   'P 1'
#
loop_
_entity.id
_entity.type
_entity.pdbx_description
1 polymer ?
#
loop_
_entity_poly.entity_id
_entity_poly.type
_entity_poly.pdbx_seq_one_letter_code
_entity_poly.pdbx_strand_id
1 'polypeptide(L)'
;MTWHNAVYGSRNGSDSRDWPSDDGPVYGRVPDELIPEERLRRLGGKAFYRAHEVIDSARIHDFGYTYTDDGITLTALVDSADGYADDYSVTAHVDQGIGDLTASHCTCPAYGRFGAICKHVIALIMAYDEDPDAFEALDGDSSDPSSAAHPRPRRSPRTSRRLQAFMREREQSRQSDVQSRQLTLLKEIDAMSSSGGSTGAQQGGAVSRHLPIGSVVLRPELRRFGTSWAVRLRLTVPSRSVAYVVKDVAAFIDTVRHQEFHSYGRKLAFVHTRDTLSERSRTILDVLERAVRIRESVTGGAPFYRRGAEADTVLLTGDEIGELLAAFVDADAFLDYERPYRMRTEPVRVVDGDPDLGLALVWSDDAEGYVVRHRLDVLDIVEGSSASFVAVAPSLSESLSRRAEASGAASGGDEVRIHRCSQAFMRARQAIDVLCGTERGEDMVVAAGDTDLFMRTVAPLFTAVTTEDEAGDRPKSESESGESGA
;
A
#
# COMPACT_ATOMS: atom_id res chain seq x y z
N MET A 1 22.89 -24.84 28.12
CA MET A 1 22.15 -26.02 27.64
C MET A 1 21.99 -25.92 26.14
N THR A 2 22.58 -26.87 25.42
CA THR A 2 22.60 -26.99 23.96
C THR A 2 21.25 -27.42 23.42
N TRP A 3 20.74 -26.72 22.42
CA TRP A 3 19.55 -27.09 21.66
C TRP A 3 19.99 -27.66 20.31
N HIS A 4 19.56 -28.88 19.98
CA HIS A 4 19.73 -29.48 18.66
C HIS A 4 18.37 -29.62 17.99
N ASN A 5 18.26 -29.08 16.78
CA ASN A 5 17.21 -29.37 15.81
C ASN A 5 17.38 -30.80 15.27
N ALA A 6 16.27 -31.50 15.07
CA ALA A 6 16.23 -32.68 14.20
C ALA A 6 15.11 -32.52 13.16
N VAL A 7 15.53 -32.78 11.93
CA VAL A 7 14.84 -32.66 10.64
C VAL A 7 14.12 -33.98 10.31
N TYR A 8 12.95 -33.86 9.66
CA TYR A 8 12.20 -34.83 8.83
C TYR A 8 12.29 -36.36 9.06
N GLY A 9 11.11 -36.98 9.14
CA GLY A 9 10.91 -38.39 8.81
C GLY A 9 9.46 -38.68 8.41
N SER A 10 9.20 -38.75 7.10
CA SER A 10 7.96 -39.30 6.55
C SER A 10 7.91 -40.82 6.70
N ARG A 11 6.75 -41.40 7.05
CA ARG A 11 6.39 -42.78 6.72
C ARG A 11 4.87 -42.95 6.68
N ASN A 12 4.39 -43.43 5.52
CA ASN A 12 3.02 -43.91 5.30
C ASN A 12 2.74 -45.17 6.13
N GLY A 13 1.58 -45.21 6.75
CA GLY A 13 0.97 -46.41 7.34
C GLY A 13 -0.53 -46.18 7.47
N SER A 14 -1.30 -46.85 6.61
CA SER A 14 -2.75 -46.96 6.70
C SER A 14 -3.12 -47.66 8.01
N ASP A 15 -3.96 -47.04 8.83
CA ASP A 15 -4.76 -47.75 9.82
C ASP A 15 -6.04 -46.97 10.09
N SER A 16 -7.14 -47.58 9.67
CA SER A 16 -8.51 -47.14 9.92
C SER A 16 -8.81 -47.30 11.40
N ARG A 17 -8.92 -46.20 12.14
CA ARG A 17 -9.49 -46.19 13.50
C ARG A 17 -10.43 -45.01 13.66
N ASP A 18 -11.70 -45.36 13.82
CA ASP A 18 -12.76 -44.51 14.36
C ASP A 18 -12.28 -43.86 15.66
N TRP A 19 -12.33 -42.53 15.70
CA TRP A 19 -12.24 -41.75 16.93
C TRP A 19 -13.60 -41.10 17.19
N PRO A 20 -14.10 -41.13 18.44
CA PRO A 20 -15.34 -40.48 18.78
C PRO A 20 -15.19 -38.96 18.68
N SER A 21 -16.24 -38.28 18.22
CA SER A 21 -16.35 -36.82 18.11
C SER A 21 -16.15 -36.18 19.49
N ASP A 22 -14.96 -35.64 19.73
CA ASP A 22 -14.62 -34.81 20.88
C ASP A 22 -14.85 -33.35 20.49
N ASP A 23 -16.05 -32.83 20.77
CA ASP A 23 -16.37 -31.41 20.65
C ASP A 23 -15.74 -30.64 21.82
N GLY A 24 -14.42 -30.46 21.75
CA GLY A 24 -13.71 -29.43 22.50
C GLY A 24 -13.90 -28.06 21.82
N PRO A 25 -13.89 -26.94 22.57
CA PRO A 25 -14.06 -25.62 21.97
C PRO A 25 -12.83 -25.27 21.12
N VAL A 26 -12.99 -25.35 19.81
CA VAL A 26 -12.00 -24.90 18.82
C VAL A 26 -12.07 -23.37 18.74
N TYR A 27 -10.99 -22.70 19.16
CA TYR A 27 -10.79 -21.28 18.92
C TYR A 27 -10.58 -21.05 17.41
N GLY A 28 -11.47 -20.27 16.77
CA GLY A 28 -11.33 -19.88 15.37
C GLY A 28 -12.58 -19.97 14.50
N ARG A 29 -13.76 -20.31 15.05
CA ARG A 29 -14.99 -20.31 14.25
C ARG A 29 -15.41 -18.87 13.93
N VAL A 30 -15.34 -18.47 12.66
CA VAL A 30 -16.01 -17.27 12.15
C VAL A 30 -17.50 -17.63 12.03
N PRO A 31 -18.43 -16.97 12.75
CA PRO A 31 -19.82 -17.44 12.84
C PRO A 31 -20.65 -17.36 11.56
N ASP A 32 -20.17 -16.70 10.50
CA ASP A 32 -20.98 -16.27 9.34
C ASP A 32 -20.48 -16.79 7.96
N GLU A 33 -19.52 -17.72 7.90
CA GLU A 33 -19.08 -18.33 6.62
C GLU A 33 -20.16 -19.28 6.05
N LEU A 34 -20.49 -19.13 4.76
CA LEU A 34 -21.50 -19.93 4.08
C LEU A 34 -21.07 -21.40 3.98
N ILE A 35 -19.78 -21.62 3.70
CA ILE A 35 -19.11 -22.93 3.81
C ILE A 35 -17.76 -22.72 4.47
N PRO A 36 -17.44 -23.39 5.59
CA PRO A 36 -16.16 -23.21 6.27
C PRO A 36 -14.96 -23.41 5.34
N GLU A 37 -13.94 -22.55 5.46
CA GLU A 37 -12.75 -22.59 4.58
C GLU A 37 -12.09 -23.99 4.54
N GLU A 38 -11.99 -24.66 5.69
CA GLU A 38 -11.42 -26.01 5.78
C GLU A 38 -12.21 -27.04 4.95
N ARG A 39 -13.52 -26.84 4.81
CA ARG A 39 -14.40 -27.68 3.98
C ARG A 39 -14.23 -27.35 2.50
N LEU A 40 -14.18 -26.07 2.12
CA LEU A 40 -13.85 -25.64 0.76
C LEU A 40 -12.48 -26.15 0.29
N ARG A 41 -11.49 -26.13 1.18
CA ARG A 41 -10.15 -26.66 0.90
C ARG A 41 -10.14 -28.18 0.70
N ARG A 42 -10.93 -28.92 1.49
CA ARG A 42 -11.11 -30.38 1.32
C ARG A 42 -11.85 -30.72 0.02
N LEU A 43 -12.89 -29.96 -0.32
CA LEU A 43 -13.72 -30.14 -1.51
C LEU A 43 -12.98 -29.79 -2.81
N GLY A 44 -12.23 -28.67 -2.80
CA GLY A 44 -11.56 -28.12 -3.98
C GLY A 44 -10.13 -28.59 -4.22
N GLY A 45 -9.43 -29.08 -3.20
CA GLY A 45 -8.04 -29.51 -3.30
C GLY A 45 -7.13 -28.45 -3.95
N LYS A 46 -6.50 -28.78 -5.08
CA LYS A 46 -5.64 -27.82 -5.82
C LYS A 46 -6.42 -26.66 -6.43
N ALA A 47 -7.71 -26.83 -6.71
CA ALA A 47 -8.55 -25.76 -7.27
C ALA A 47 -8.81 -24.64 -6.27
N PHE A 48 -8.77 -24.94 -4.96
CA PHE A 48 -8.93 -23.95 -3.89
C PHE A 48 -7.85 -22.87 -3.98
N TYR A 49 -6.57 -23.26 -4.03
CA TYR A 49 -5.47 -22.28 -4.15
C TYR A 49 -5.51 -21.48 -5.44
N ARG A 50 -6.03 -22.07 -6.52
CA ARG A 50 -6.18 -21.39 -7.82
C ARG A 50 -7.43 -20.51 -7.88
N ALA A 51 -8.33 -20.59 -6.91
CA ALA A 51 -9.48 -19.70 -6.81
C ALA A 51 -9.03 -18.26 -6.50
N HIS A 52 -7.99 -18.11 -5.66
CA HIS A 52 -7.35 -16.81 -5.42
C HIS A 52 -6.84 -16.15 -6.70
N GLU A 53 -6.29 -16.92 -7.66
CA GLU A 53 -5.89 -16.36 -8.97
C GLU A 53 -7.06 -15.74 -9.75
N VAL A 54 -8.31 -16.16 -9.50
CA VAL A 54 -9.52 -15.64 -10.15
C VAL A 54 -9.94 -14.34 -9.45
N ILE A 55 -9.92 -14.33 -8.12
CA ILE A 55 -10.26 -13.17 -7.28
C ILE A 55 -9.22 -12.05 -7.45
N ASP A 56 -7.92 -12.36 -7.30
CA ASP A 56 -6.82 -11.39 -7.36
C ASP A 56 -6.68 -10.73 -8.75
N SER A 57 -7.14 -11.40 -9.79
CA SER A 57 -7.11 -10.88 -11.17
C SER A 57 -8.36 -10.12 -11.57
N ALA A 58 -9.35 -9.97 -10.67
CA ALA A 58 -10.62 -9.30 -10.90
C ALA A 58 -11.38 -9.81 -12.15
N ARG A 59 -11.25 -11.10 -12.47
CA ARG A 59 -11.90 -11.73 -13.65
C ARG A 59 -13.32 -12.23 -13.39
N ILE A 60 -13.79 -12.20 -12.14
CA ILE A 60 -15.13 -12.65 -11.76
C ILE A 60 -16.00 -11.42 -11.47
N HIS A 61 -17.17 -11.36 -12.08
CA HIS A 61 -18.08 -10.22 -12.04
C HIS A 61 -19.54 -10.67 -12.21
N ASP A 62 -20.48 -9.72 -12.26
CA ASP A 62 -21.92 -9.94 -12.42
C ASP A 62 -22.48 -10.92 -11.36
N PHE A 63 -22.20 -10.60 -10.10
CA PHE A 63 -22.59 -11.43 -8.96
C PHE A 63 -24.10 -11.36 -8.71
N GLY A 64 -24.74 -12.52 -8.60
CA GLY A 64 -26.16 -12.63 -8.30
C GLY A 64 -26.46 -13.75 -7.32
N TYR A 65 -27.52 -13.61 -6.52
CA TYR A 65 -27.98 -14.65 -5.61
C TYR A 65 -29.51 -14.81 -5.59
N THR A 66 -29.97 -16.02 -5.28
CA THR A 66 -31.39 -16.32 -5.05
C THR A 66 -31.54 -17.21 -3.83
N TYR A 67 -32.47 -16.87 -2.93
CA TYR A 67 -32.85 -17.77 -1.84
C TYR A 67 -33.83 -18.82 -2.36
N THR A 68 -33.58 -20.07 -1.97
CA THR A 68 -34.43 -21.23 -2.24
C THR A 68 -34.84 -21.83 -0.91
N ASP A 69 -35.89 -22.67 -0.90
CA ASP A 69 -36.39 -23.30 0.33
C ASP A 69 -35.30 -24.08 1.11
N ASP A 70 -34.30 -24.58 0.40
CA ASP A 70 -33.25 -25.47 0.92
C ASP A 70 -31.88 -24.77 1.09
N GLY A 71 -31.77 -23.46 0.81
CA GLY A 71 -30.49 -22.74 0.87
C GLY A 71 -30.39 -21.50 0.00
N ILE A 72 -29.17 -21.16 -0.43
CA ILE A 72 -28.88 -20.04 -1.34
C ILE A 72 -28.24 -20.54 -2.62
N THR A 73 -28.63 -19.97 -3.75
CA THR A 73 -27.98 -20.17 -5.04
C THR A 73 -27.22 -18.91 -5.41
N LEU A 74 -25.92 -19.05 -5.65
CA LEU A 74 -25.01 -18.00 -6.10
C LEU A 74 -24.75 -18.15 -7.60
N THR A 75 -24.55 -17.04 -8.28
CA THR A 75 -24.28 -16.95 -9.71
C THR A 75 -23.24 -15.86 -10.00
N ALA A 76 -22.38 -16.07 -10.99
CA ALA A 76 -21.46 -15.05 -11.51
C ALA A 76 -20.97 -15.40 -12.93
N LEU A 77 -20.34 -14.43 -13.59
CA LEU A 77 -19.60 -14.60 -14.84
C LEU A 77 -18.09 -14.50 -14.58
N VAL A 78 -17.29 -15.22 -15.37
CA VAL A 78 -15.83 -15.19 -15.30
C VAL A 78 -15.22 -15.03 -16.68
N ASP A 79 -14.41 -13.98 -16.85
CA ASP A 79 -13.67 -13.71 -18.08
C ASP A 79 -12.86 -14.93 -18.55
N SER A 80 -13.01 -15.28 -19.83
CA SER A 80 -12.19 -16.33 -20.43
C SER A 80 -10.72 -15.91 -20.48
N ALA A 81 -9.82 -16.80 -20.05
CA ALA A 81 -8.39 -16.53 -19.97
C ALA A 81 -7.73 -16.20 -21.32
N ASP A 82 -8.35 -16.60 -22.43
CA ASP A 82 -7.83 -16.40 -23.78
C ASP A 82 -8.46 -15.20 -24.51
N GLY A 83 -9.47 -14.53 -23.93
CA GLY A 83 -10.10 -13.31 -24.48
C GLY A 83 -10.88 -13.47 -25.80
N TYR A 84 -10.97 -14.68 -26.35
CA TYR A 84 -11.67 -15.02 -27.59
C TYR A 84 -12.89 -15.94 -27.39
N ALA A 85 -13.17 -16.37 -26.16
CA ALA A 85 -14.31 -17.22 -25.83
C ALA A 85 -15.26 -16.46 -24.90
N ASP A 86 -16.54 -16.80 -24.97
CA ASP A 86 -17.57 -16.26 -24.08
C ASP A 86 -17.22 -16.55 -22.60
N ASP A 87 -17.68 -15.67 -21.72
CA ASP A 87 -17.43 -15.77 -20.28
C ASP A 87 -17.99 -17.07 -19.71
N TYR A 88 -17.30 -17.60 -18.71
CA TYR A 88 -17.75 -18.78 -18.03
C TYR A 88 -18.85 -18.42 -17.03
N SER A 89 -20.07 -18.90 -17.26
CA SER A 89 -21.13 -18.84 -16.26
C SER A 89 -20.86 -19.85 -15.14
N VAL A 90 -20.95 -19.39 -13.89
CA VAL A 90 -20.69 -20.18 -12.70
C VAL A 90 -21.90 -20.11 -11.78
N THR A 91 -22.34 -21.24 -11.25
CA THR A 91 -23.38 -21.30 -10.22
C THR A 91 -23.00 -22.25 -9.08
N ALA A 92 -23.43 -21.92 -7.86
CA ALA A 92 -23.20 -22.73 -6.66
C ALA A 92 -24.44 -22.68 -5.77
N HIS A 93 -24.95 -23.84 -5.36
CA HIS A 93 -26.08 -23.96 -4.45
C HIS A 93 -25.60 -24.50 -3.10
N VAL A 94 -25.83 -23.73 -2.05
CA VAL A 94 -25.31 -23.97 -0.70
C VAL A 94 -26.47 -24.10 0.28
N ASP A 95 -26.51 -25.22 0.98
CA ASP A 95 -27.44 -25.46 2.08
C ASP A 95 -26.92 -24.72 3.33
N GLN A 96 -27.67 -23.71 3.78
CA GLN A 96 -27.29 -22.88 4.93
C GLN A 96 -27.47 -23.60 6.28
N GLY A 97 -28.31 -24.63 6.35
CA GLY A 97 -28.52 -25.41 7.57
C GLY A 97 -27.36 -26.37 7.84
N ILE A 98 -26.76 -26.92 6.78
CA ILE A 98 -25.64 -27.88 6.86
C ILE A 98 -24.28 -27.20 6.60
N GLY A 99 -24.27 -26.02 5.99
CA GLY A 99 -23.06 -25.31 5.58
C GLY A 99 -22.25 -26.12 4.57
N ASP A 100 -22.93 -26.65 3.54
CA ASP A 100 -22.31 -27.48 2.51
C ASP A 100 -22.80 -27.16 1.09
N LEU A 101 -21.95 -27.45 0.12
CA LEU A 101 -22.25 -27.29 -1.29
C LEU A 101 -23.07 -28.49 -1.77
N THR A 102 -24.34 -28.28 -2.10
CA THR A 102 -25.27 -29.33 -2.55
C THR A 102 -25.27 -29.48 -4.07
N ALA A 103 -25.09 -28.37 -4.80
CA ALA A 103 -24.92 -28.40 -6.26
C ALA A 103 -23.99 -27.29 -6.73
N SER A 104 -23.37 -27.49 -7.90
CA SER A 104 -22.65 -26.44 -8.60
C SER A 104 -22.70 -26.66 -10.09
N HIS A 105 -22.39 -25.63 -10.86
CA HIS A 105 -22.20 -25.71 -12.31
C HIS A 105 -21.18 -24.68 -12.75
N CYS A 106 -20.37 -25.00 -13.76
CA CYS A 106 -19.52 -24.03 -14.42
C CYS A 106 -19.28 -24.43 -15.88
N THR A 107 -19.34 -23.47 -16.80
CA THR A 107 -19.09 -23.73 -18.24
C THR A 107 -17.60 -23.77 -18.60
N CYS A 108 -16.70 -23.64 -17.62
CA CYS A 108 -15.26 -23.68 -17.88
C CYS A 108 -14.76 -25.09 -18.28
N PRO A 109 -13.70 -25.22 -19.09
CA PRO A 109 -13.18 -26.52 -19.56
C PRO A 109 -12.71 -27.48 -18.46
N ALA A 110 -12.47 -26.98 -17.25
CA ALA A 110 -12.00 -27.76 -16.11
C ALA A 110 -13.14 -28.39 -15.29
N TYR A 111 -14.37 -27.89 -15.45
CA TYR A 111 -15.53 -28.36 -14.71
C TYR A 111 -15.92 -29.78 -15.16
N GLY A 112 -16.18 -30.68 -14.21
CA GLY A 112 -16.48 -32.09 -14.47
C GLY A 112 -15.27 -32.98 -14.83
N ARG A 113 -14.18 -32.41 -15.38
CA ARG A 113 -12.97 -33.17 -15.76
C ARG A 113 -12.05 -33.49 -14.58
N PHE A 114 -12.00 -32.62 -13.57
CA PHE A 114 -11.12 -32.75 -12.40
C PHE A 114 -11.87 -32.84 -11.06
N GLY A 115 -13.20 -32.91 -11.10
CA GLY A 115 -14.08 -32.91 -9.93
C GLY A 115 -15.35 -32.09 -10.18
N ALA A 116 -16.30 -32.19 -9.25
CA ALA A 116 -17.55 -31.44 -9.30
C ALA A 116 -17.38 -29.94 -8.97
N ILE A 117 -16.18 -29.50 -8.56
CA ILE A 117 -15.92 -28.15 -8.07
C ILE A 117 -14.65 -27.63 -8.73
N CYS A 118 -14.79 -26.61 -9.59
CA CYS A 118 -13.66 -25.95 -10.23
C CYS A 118 -13.22 -24.71 -9.42
N LYS A 119 -12.09 -24.11 -9.79
CA LYS A 119 -11.58 -22.91 -9.13
C LYS A 119 -12.55 -21.72 -9.19
N HIS A 120 -13.42 -21.65 -10.21
CA HIS A 120 -14.40 -20.57 -10.34
C HIS A 120 -15.59 -20.76 -9.38
N VAL A 121 -16.05 -22.00 -9.16
CA VAL A 121 -17.09 -22.30 -8.17
C VAL A 121 -16.60 -21.96 -6.76
N ILE A 122 -15.33 -22.27 -6.46
CA ILE A 122 -14.72 -21.90 -5.17
C ILE A 122 -14.57 -20.39 -5.07
N ALA A 123 -14.08 -19.74 -6.13
CA ALA A 123 -13.94 -18.28 -6.17
C ALA A 123 -15.29 -17.57 -5.97
N LEU A 124 -16.38 -18.11 -6.50
CA LEU A 124 -17.73 -17.58 -6.30
C LEU A 124 -18.17 -17.65 -4.84
N ILE A 125 -17.95 -18.77 -4.17
CA ILE A 125 -18.30 -18.94 -2.75
C ILE A 125 -17.41 -18.05 -1.88
N MET A 126 -16.11 -18.00 -2.17
CA MET A 126 -15.17 -17.12 -1.48
C MET A 126 -15.50 -15.65 -1.69
N ALA A 127 -15.90 -15.25 -2.89
CA ALA A 127 -16.33 -13.89 -3.19
C ALA A 127 -17.61 -13.53 -2.42
N TYR A 128 -18.55 -14.46 -2.26
CA TYR A 128 -19.74 -14.24 -1.43
C TYR A 128 -19.40 -14.18 0.07
N ASP A 129 -18.54 -15.06 0.57
CA ASP A 129 -18.07 -15.01 1.96
C ASP A 129 -17.24 -13.72 2.22
N GLU A 130 -16.51 -13.26 1.21
CA GLU A 130 -15.68 -12.07 1.27
C GLU A 130 -16.50 -10.78 1.13
N ASP A 131 -17.50 -10.72 0.26
CA ASP A 131 -18.37 -9.56 0.07
C ASP A 131 -19.77 -9.97 -0.42
N PRO A 132 -20.69 -10.31 0.51
CA PRO A 132 -22.07 -10.64 0.14
C PRO A 132 -22.84 -9.47 -0.49
N ASP A 133 -22.43 -8.22 -0.19
CA ASP A 133 -23.14 -7.02 -0.62
C ASP A 133 -22.85 -6.69 -2.10
N ALA A 134 -21.78 -7.26 -2.66
CA ALA A 134 -21.50 -7.23 -4.10
C ALA A 134 -22.49 -8.07 -4.93
N PHE A 135 -23.31 -8.93 -4.31
CA PHE A 135 -24.25 -9.80 -5.01
C PHE A 135 -25.64 -9.16 -5.09
N GLU A 136 -26.20 -9.14 -6.29
CA GLU A 136 -27.56 -8.67 -6.52
C GLU A 136 -28.59 -9.80 -6.33
N ALA A 137 -29.73 -9.49 -5.70
CA ALA A 137 -30.81 -10.46 -5.59
C ALA A 137 -31.46 -10.66 -6.95
N LEU A 138 -31.39 -11.86 -7.51
CA LEU A 138 -32.10 -12.23 -8.73
C LEU A 138 -33.52 -12.63 -8.34
N ASP A 139 -34.50 -11.81 -8.73
CA ASP A 139 -35.91 -12.10 -8.55
C ASP A 139 -36.21 -13.46 -9.21
N GLY A 140 -36.43 -14.47 -8.36
CA GLY A 140 -36.83 -15.79 -8.83
C GLY A 140 -38.13 -15.64 -9.61
N ASP A 141 -38.11 -16.09 -10.87
CA ASP A 141 -39.25 -16.13 -11.78
C ASP A 141 -40.38 -16.94 -11.14
N SER A 142 -41.17 -16.25 -10.32
CA SER A 142 -42.31 -16.76 -9.59
C SER A 142 -43.47 -15.84 -9.91
N SER A 143 -44.22 -16.29 -10.91
CA SER A 143 -45.53 -15.77 -11.25
C SER A 143 -46.51 -15.96 -10.08
N ASP A 144 -46.42 -15.10 -9.05
CA ASP A 144 -47.45 -15.01 -8.01
C ASP A 144 -47.55 -13.59 -7.43
N PRO A 145 -48.62 -12.82 -7.73
CA PRO A 145 -48.72 -11.40 -7.40
C PRO A 145 -49.11 -11.11 -5.93
N SER A 146 -48.85 -12.04 -5.00
CA SER A 146 -49.26 -11.94 -3.59
C SER A 146 -48.16 -12.19 -2.55
N SER A 147 -46.89 -12.00 -2.90
CA SER A 147 -45.80 -11.89 -1.92
C SER A 147 -45.36 -10.42 -1.79
N ALA A 148 -46.17 -9.64 -1.08
CA ALA A 148 -45.79 -8.29 -0.69
C ALA A 148 -44.69 -8.38 0.39
N ALA A 149 -43.49 -7.93 0.02
CA ALA A 149 -42.46 -7.36 0.89
C ALA A 149 -42.30 -7.99 2.28
N HIS A 150 -41.51 -9.05 2.38
CA HIS A 150 -40.79 -9.31 3.62
C HIS A 150 -39.74 -8.19 3.79
N PRO A 151 -39.81 -7.35 4.84
CA PRO A 151 -38.80 -6.34 5.07
C PRO A 151 -37.47 -7.04 5.35
N ARG A 152 -36.47 -6.80 4.49
CA ARG A 152 -35.09 -7.20 4.77
C ARG A 152 -34.70 -6.68 6.16
N PRO A 153 -34.10 -7.47 7.05
CA PRO A 153 -33.37 -6.91 8.18
C PRO A 153 -32.17 -6.15 7.60
N ARG A 154 -32.23 -4.80 7.62
CA ARG A 154 -31.07 -3.95 7.31
C ARG A 154 -29.95 -4.35 8.26
N ARG A 155 -28.93 -5.04 7.75
CA ARG A 155 -27.73 -5.35 8.54
C ARG A 155 -27.05 -4.01 8.83
N SER A 156 -26.91 -3.69 10.12
CA SER A 156 -26.27 -2.46 10.57
C SER A 156 -24.88 -2.34 9.92
N PRO A 157 -24.50 -1.14 9.44
CA PRO A 157 -23.22 -0.95 8.77
C PRO A 157 -22.06 -1.31 9.70
N ARG A 158 -21.03 -1.89 9.11
CA ARG A 158 -19.85 -2.41 9.82
C ARG A 158 -18.65 -1.55 9.49
N THR A 159 -17.79 -1.32 10.48
CA THR A 159 -16.49 -0.67 10.28
C THR A 159 -15.67 -1.46 9.25
N SER A 160 -15.04 -0.76 8.31
CA SER A 160 -14.18 -1.35 7.27
C SER A 160 -13.17 -2.32 7.89
N ARG A 161 -13.01 -3.51 7.30
CA ARG A 161 -12.23 -4.61 7.90
C ARG A 161 -10.78 -4.25 8.20
N ARG A 162 -10.09 -3.54 7.30
CA ARG A 162 -8.71 -3.08 7.48
C ARG A 162 -8.60 -2.14 8.70
N LEU A 163 -9.55 -1.22 8.84
CA LEU A 163 -9.64 -0.32 9.98
C LEU A 163 -10.03 -1.06 11.26
N GLN A 164 -10.98 -2.00 11.20
CA GLN A 164 -11.40 -2.80 12.34
C GLN A 164 -10.27 -3.69 12.89
N ALA A 165 -9.50 -4.34 12.00
CA ALA A 165 -8.33 -5.13 12.37
C ALA A 165 -7.27 -4.25 13.05
N PHE A 166 -6.97 -3.08 12.46
CA PHE A 166 -6.04 -2.11 13.02
C PHE A 166 -6.47 -1.61 14.40
N MET A 167 -7.73 -1.24 14.58
CA MET A 167 -8.27 -0.77 15.87
C MET A 167 -8.16 -1.85 16.96
N ARG A 168 -8.46 -3.12 16.63
CA ARG A 168 -8.37 -4.24 17.58
C ARG A 168 -6.93 -4.51 18.01
N GLU A 169 -6.00 -4.58 17.06
CA GLU A 169 -4.59 -4.83 17.35
C GLU A 169 -3.97 -3.70 18.20
N ARG A 170 -4.36 -2.46 17.91
CA ARG A 170 -3.90 -1.30 18.67
C ARG A 170 -4.47 -1.24 20.08
N GLU A 171 -5.74 -1.60 20.27
CA GLU A 171 -6.33 -1.68 21.61
C GLU A 171 -5.68 -2.79 22.44
N GLN A 172 -5.40 -3.95 21.84
CA GLN A 172 -4.66 -5.03 22.50
C GLN A 172 -3.24 -4.60 22.89
N SER A 173 -2.53 -3.92 21.98
CA SER A 173 -1.19 -3.39 22.25
C SER A 173 -1.21 -2.35 23.37
N ARG A 174 -2.20 -1.45 23.38
CA ARG A 174 -2.38 -0.44 24.43
C ARG A 174 -2.66 -1.07 25.79
N GLN A 175 -3.49 -2.12 25.85
CA GLN A 175 -3.74 -2.89 27.06
C GLN A 175 -2.47 -3.59 27.56
N SER A 176 -1.67 -4.15 26.64
CA SER A 176 -0.38 -4.77 26.97
C SER A 176 0.68 -3.76 27.43
N ASP A 177 0.68 -2.53 26.89
CA ASP A 177 1.60 -1.46 27.26
C ASP A 177 1.31 -0.90 28.65
N VAL A 178 0.03 -0.80 29.03
CA VAL A 178 -0.36 -0.45 30.39
C VAL A 178 0.14 -1.50 31.39
N GLN A 179 0.06 -2.79 31.02
CA GLN A 179 0.58 -3.89 31.83
C GLN A 179 2.12 -3.93 31.87
N SER A 180 2.78 -3.61 30.75
CA SER A 180 4.24 -3.64 30.64
C SER A 180 4.91 -2.43 31.31
N ARG A 181 4.31 -1.23 31.26
CA ARG A 181 4.80 -0.04 31.97
C ARG A 181 4.78 -0.21 33.50
N GLN A 182 3.86 -1.00 34.04
CA GLN A 182 3.86 -1.40 35.46
C GLN A 182 5.07 -2.31 35.80
N LEU A 183 5.60 -3.05 34.82
CA LEU A 183 6.73 -3.96 34.98
C LEU A 183 8.09 -3.32 34.67
N THR A 184 8.12 -2.27 33.85
CA THR A 184 9.34 -1.55 33.44
C THR A 184 9.82 -0.53 34.47
N LEU A 185 8.92 0.05 35.28
CA LEU A 185 9.28 0.86 36.46
C LEU A 185 10.10 0.07 37.50
N LEU A 186 10.12 -1.27 37.42
CA LEU A 186 10.92 -2.16 38.26
C LEU A 186 12.31 -2.49 37.69
N LYS A 187 12.61 -2.14 36.43
CA LYS A 187 13.82 -2.60 35.72
C LYS A 187 14.77 -1.48 35.30
N GLU A 188 14.41 -0.22 35.51
CA GLU A 188 15.22 0.94 35.12
C GLU A 188 16.07 1.48 36.29
N ILE A 189 16.93 0.63 36.85
CA ILE A 189 18.08 1.05 37.70
C ILE A 189 19.41 0.60 37.10
N ASP A 190 19.43 -0.24 36.05
CA ASP A 190 20.69 -0.82 35.58
C ASP A 190 20.98 -0.46 34.11
N ALA A 191 22.15 0.19 33.94
CA ALA A 191 22.90 0.42 32.71
C ALA A 191 22.62 1.69 31.87
N MET A 192 23.30 2.79 32.23
CA MET A 192 23.76 3.83 31.28
C MET A 192 25.29 3.97 31.37
N SER A 193 25.97 3.99 30.22
CA SER A 193 27.27 4.63 29.85
C SER A 193 28.03 3.74 28.85
N SER A 194 28.65 4.18 27.75
CA SER A 194 28.73 5.42 26.98
C SER A 194 29.59 5.10 25.74
N SER A 195 29.31 5.76 24.61
CA SER A 195 29.95 5.60 23.29
C SER A 195 31.00 6.68 22.98
N GLY A 196 31.78 6.47 21.90
CA GLY A 196 32.61 7.47 21.20
C GLY A 196 33.92 6.86 20.70
N GLY A 197 34.50 7.15 19.52
CA GLY A 197 34.27 8.11 18.45
C GLY A 197 35.45 8.03 17.45
N SER A 198 35.27 8.58 16.25
CA SER A 198 36.03 8.47 14.98
C SER A 198 37.31 9.33 14.80
N THR A 199 38.11 9.13 13.73
CA THR A 199 38.29 10.03 12.54
C THR A 199 39.61 9.90 11.75
N GLY A 200 39.55 10.24 10.44
CA GLY A 200 40.58 10.94 9.64
C GLY A 200 41.38 10.11 8.61
N ALA A 201 41.89 10.57 7.45
CA ALA A 201 41.65 11.61 6.43
C ALA A 201 42.97 11.74 5.61
N GLN A 202 42.99 11.77 4.26
CA GLN A 202 43.99 12.56 3.48
C GLN A 202 43.80 12.56 1.94
N GLN A 203 44.46 13.53 1.30
CA GLN A 203 44.15 14.29 0.07
C GLN A 203 45.06 14.01 -1.16
N GLY A 204 44.63 14.52 -2.33
CA GLY A 204 45.46 15.07 -3.43
C GLY A 204 45.35 14.30 -4.76
N GLY A 205 45.15 14.86 -5.97
CA GLY A 205 45.11 16.22 -6.52
C GLY A 205 45.93 16.30 -7.82
N ALA A 206 45.32 16.45 -9.00
CA ALA A 206 45.99 16.86 -10.26
C ALA A 206 44.99 17.32 -11.34
N VAL A 207 45.44 18.16 -12.28
CA VAL A 207 44.67 19.21 -12.98
C VAL A 207 44.23 18.86 -14.42
N SER A 208 42.91 18.82 -14.60
CA SER A 208 41.98 19.28 -15.67
C SER A 208 42.25 19.16 -17.18
N ARG A 209 41.57 18.15 -17.75
CA ARG A 209 40.70 18.26 -18.95
C ARG A 209 39.20 18.31 -18.56
N HIS A 210 38.92 18.91 -17.41
CA HIS A 210 37.64 18.82 -16.71
C HIS A 210 36.60 19.79 -17.28
N LEU A 211 35.33 19.41 -17.19
CA LEU A 211 34.25 20.39 -17.21
C LEU A 211 34.38 21.32 -15.99
N PRO A 212 33.78 22.53 -16.00
CA PRO A 212 33.78 23.38 -14.82
C PRO A 212 33.29 22.61 -13.58
N ILE A 213 33.92 22.88 -12.45
CA ILE A 213 33.57 22.28 -11.15
C ILE A 213 32.07 22.51 -10.92
N GLY A 214 31.36 21.44 -10.56
CA GLY A 214 29.92 21.50 -10.28
C GLY A 214 28.98 21.59 -11.49
N SER A 215 29.47 21.47 -12.73
CA SER A 215 28.65 21.60 -13.94
C SER A 215 27.78 20.38 -14.27
N VAL A 216 28.02 19.24 -13.62
CA VAL A 216 27.28 17.99 -13.83
C VAL A 216 26.32 17.77 -12.66
N VAL A 217 25.04 17.58 -12.98
CA VAL A 217 23.97 17.33 -12.01
C VAL A 217 23.40 15.93 -12.22
N LEU A 218 23.45 15.11 -11.17
CA LEU A 218 22.77 13.83 -11.09
C LEU A 218 21.32 14.04 -10.66
N ARG A 219 20.40 13.56 -11.50
CA ARG A 219 18.97 13.50 -11.20
C ARG A 219 18.60 12.03 -10.96
N PRO A 220 18.28 11.64 -9.72
CA PRO A 220 17.83 10.29 -9.40
C PRO A 220 16.37 10.12 -9.83
N GLU A 221 16.07 8.91 -10.26
CA GLU A 221 14.73 8.43 -10.55
C GLU A 221 14.42 7.30 -9.58
N LEU A 222 13.40 7.51 -8.74
CA LEU A 222 13.02 6.65 -7.64
C LEU A 222 11.80 5.82 -8.02
N ARG A 223 11.89 4.52 -7.75
CA ARG A 223 10.79 3.57 -7.93
C ARG A 223 10.72 2.63 -6.75
N ARG A 224 9.50 2.33 -6.29
CA ARG A 224 9.27 1.30 -5.28
C ARG A 224 9.55 -0.09 -5.84
N PHE A 225 10.34 -0.91 -5.15
CA PHE A 225 10.65 -2.28 -5.56
C PHE A 225 10.58 -3.24 -4.38
N GLY A 226 9.42 -3.89 -4.20
CA GLY A 226 9.15 -4.74 -3.04
C GLY A 226 9.31 -3.94 -1.75
N THR A 227 10.19 -4.40 -0.85
CA THR A 227 10.52 -3.69 0.39
C THR A 227 11.65 -2.67 0.24
N SER A 228 12.31 -2.61 -0.92
CA SER A 228 13.45 -1.73 -1.23
C SER A 228 13.08 -0.60 -2.22
N TRP A 229 14.03 0.27 -2.49
CA TRP A 229 13.89 1.37 -3.45
C TRP A 229 14.84 1.18 -4.63
N ALA A 230 14.32 1.14 -5.84
CA ALA A 230 15.10 1.12 -7.06
C ALA A 230 15.44 2.56 -7.47
N VAL A 231 16.73 2.85 -7.64
CA VAL A 231 17.23 4.16 -8.08
C VAL A 231 17.95 4.04 -9.40
N ARG A 232 17.47 4.78 -10.40
CA ARG A 232 18.15 5.00 -11.68
C ARG A 232 18.71 6.41 -11.74
N LEU A 233 19.80 6.61 -12.48
CA LEU A 233 20.46 7.91 -12.58
C LEU A 233 20.34 8.51 -13.99
N ARG A 234 20.06 9.82 -14.02
CA ARG A 234 20.21 10.66 -15.20
C ARG A 234 21.30 11.71 -14.95
N LEU A 235 22.33 11.73 -15.79
CA LEU A 235 23.30 12.83 -15.84
C LEU A 235 22.70 13.98 -16.64
N THR A 236 22.77 15.18 -16.09
CA THR A 236 22.39 16.42 -16.77
C THR A 236 23.54 17.41 -16.72
N VAL A 237 23.78 18.08 -17.84
CA VAL A 237 24.77 19.16 -17.95
C VAL A 237 24.03 20.41 -18.40
N PRO A 238 23.54 21.25 -17.46
CA PRO A 238 22.67 22.39 -17.77
C PRO A 238 23.28 23.34 -18.80
N SER A 239 24.59 23.61 -18.69
CA SER A 239 25.32 24.49 -19.61
C SER A 239 25.36 24.01 -21.06
N ARG A 240 25.08 22.73 -21.31
CA ARG A 240 25.06 22.12 -22.65
C ARG A 240 23.67 21.64 -23.05
N SER A 241 22.65 21.78 -22.19
CA SER A 241 21.29 21.25 -22.41
C SER A 241 21.27 19.77 -22.81
N VAL A 242 22.19 18.96 -22.28
CA VAL A 242 22.25 17.51 -22.55
C VAL A 242 21.87 16.73 -21.30
N ALA A 243 21.03 15.71 -21.48
CA ALA A 243 20.70 14.72 -20.47
C ALA A 243 21.00 13.30 -20.98
N TYR A 244 21.50 12.43 -20.10
CA TYR A 244 21.85 11.05 -20.43
C TYR A 244 21.43 10.09 -19.31
N VAL A 245 20.83 8.95 -19.65
CA VAL A 245 20.46 7.89 -18.69
C VAL A 245 21.64 6.95 -18.48
N VAL A 246 22.07 6.80 -17.24
CA VAL A 246 23.17 5.89 -16.87
C VAL A 246 22.71 4.45 -17.04
N LYS A 247 23.37 3.71 -17.94
CA LYS A 247 23.04 2.30 -18.24
C LYS A 247 23.62 1.32 -17.23
N ASP A 248 24.68 1.72 -16.54
CA ASP A 248 25.32 0.95 -15.47
C ASP A 248 25.79 1.91 -14.39
N VAL A 249 25.09 1.90 -13.25
CA VAL A 249 25.38 2.83 -12.15
C VAL A 249 26.66 2.44 -11.43
N ALA A 250 26.96 1.14 -11.31
CA ALA A 250 28.18 0.67 -10.67
C ALA A 250 29.42 1.02 -11.50
N ALA A 251 29.37 0.81 -12.82
CA ALA A 251 30.44 1.20 -13.74
C ALA A 251 30.63 2.73 -13.76
N PHE A 252 29.55 3.51 -13.66
CA PHE A 252 29.64 4.96 -13.52
C PHE A 252 30.38 5.38 -12.23
N ILE A 253 30.04 4.77 -11.10
CA ILE A 253 30.74 5.02 -9.82
C ILE A 253 32.23 4.70 -9.96
N ASP A 254 32.57 3.57 -10.58
CA ASP A 254 33.96 3.15 -10.83
C ASP A 254 34.70 4.18 -11.71
N THR A 255 34.04 4.64 -12.79
CA THR A 255 34.57 5.67 -13.70
C THR A 255 34.87 6.97 -12.96
N VAL A 256 33.98 7.41 -12.05
CA VAL A 256 34.20 8.63 -11.24
C VAL A 256 35.33 8.42 -10.23
N ARG A 257 35.41 7.24 -9.61
CA ARG A 257 36.43 6.90 -8.61
C ARG A 257 37.83 6.87 -9.21
N HIS A 258 37.99 6.28 -10.39
CA HIS A 258 39.27 6.17 -11.09
C HIS A 258 39.59 7.37 -11.99
N GLN A 259 38.71 8.37 -12.02
CA GLN A 259 38.89 9.59 -12.81
C GLN A 259 39.00 9.32 -14.30
N GLU A 260 38.15 8.42 -14.81
CA GLU A 260 38.26 7.92 -16.17
C GLU A 260 37.47 8.75 -17.18
N PHE A 261 37.98 8.75 -18.41
CA PHE A 261 37.28 9.33 -19.54
C PHE A 261 36.16 8.40 -20.00
N HIS A 262 34.93 8.90 -20.04
CA HIS A 262 33.80 8.15 -20.57
C HIS A 262 33.00 8.98 -21.57
N SER A 263 32.60 8.31 -22.65
CA SER A 263 31.78 8.85 -23.73
C SER A 263 30.38 8.24 -23.68
N TYR A 264 29.39 9.10 -23.51
CA TYR A 264 27.96 8.75 -23.46
C TYR A 264 27.29 8.81 -24.84
N GLY A 265 28.09 8.97 -25.90
CA GLY A 265 27.63 9.11 -27.28
C GLY A 265 28.36 10.25 -28.00
N ARG A 266 27.75 10.77 -29.07
CA ARG A 266 28.44 11.72 -29.97
C ARG A 266 28.56 13.15 -29.42
N LYS A 267 27.77 13.51 -28.40
CA LYS A 267 27.61 14.90 -27.91
C LYS A 267 28.15 15.12 -26.49
N LEU A 268 28.48 14.06 -25.74
CA LEU A 268 28.92 14.17 -24.36
C LEU A 268 29.99 13.14 -24.04
N ALA A 269 31.21 13.61 -23.83
CA ALA A 269 32.33 12.82 -23.33
C ALA A 269 33.23 13.74 -22.50
N PHE A 270 33.60 13.28 -21.31
CA PHE A 270 34.48 14.03 -20.41
C PHE A 270 35.13 13.08 -19.40
N VAL A 271 36.14 13.59 -18.69
CA VAL A 271 36.77 12.88 -17.59
C VAL A 271 35.89 13.01 -16.35
N HIS A 272 35.36 11.89 -15.89
CA HIS A 272 34.49 11.86 -14.72
C HIS A 272 35.31 12.08 -13.48
N THR A 273 35.10 13.22 -12.83
CA THR A 273 35.83 13.56 -11.62
C THR A 273 34.84 14.07 -10.59
N ARG A 274 35.09 13.76 -9.32
CA ARG A 274 34.17 14.10 -8.23
C ARG A 274 33.88 15.60 -8.16
N ASP A 275 34.85 16.44 -8.51
CA ASP A 275 34.73 17.89 -8.55
C ASP A 275 33.83 18.40 -9.69
N THR A 276 33.71 17.67 -10.82
CA THR A 276 32.75 18.04 -11.88
C THR A 276 31.29 17.93 -11.47
N LEU A 277 30.99 17.08 -10.47
CA LEU A 277 29.65 16.95 -9.91
C LEU A 277 29.31 18.14 -9.02
N SER A 278 28.05 18.59 -9.08
CA SER A 278 27.50 19.57 -8.13
C SER A 278 27.57 19.04 -6.69
N GLU A 279 27.54 19.92 -5.70
CA GLU A 279 27.60 19.55 -4.28
C GLU A 279 26.56 18.48 -3.91
N ARG A 280 25.29 18.69 -4.29
CA ARG A 280 24.21 17.71 -4.10
C ARG A 280 24.50 16.39 -4.81
N SER A 281 25.00 16.45 -6.04
CA SER A 281 25.33 15.25 -6.81
C SER A 281 26.48 14.45 -6.20
N ARG A 282 27.40 15.09 -5.46
CA ARG A 282 28.41 14.38 -4.68
C ARG A 282 27.79 13.64 -3.50
N THR A 283 26.82 14.24 -2.80
CA THR A 283 26.07 13.55 -1.73
C THR A 283 25.32 12.33 -2.27
N ILE A 284 24.64 12.46 -3.42
CA ILE A 284 23.97 11.33 -4.08
C ILE A 284 24.99 10.24 -4.44
N LEU A 285 26.13 10.62 -5.01
CA LEU A 285 27.20 9.67 -5.35
C LEU A 285 27.70 8.93 -4.10
N ASP A 286 27.89 9.63 -2.97
CA ASP A 286 28.37 9.02 -1.72
C ASP A 286 27.43 7.94 -1.19
N VAL A 287 26.12 8.21 -1.22
CA VAL A 287 25.09 7.24 -0.84
C VAL A 287 25.16 6.01 -1.75
N LEU A 288 25.19 6.23 -3.06
CA LEU A 288 25.19 5.14 -4.04
C LEU A 288 26.49 4.31 -4.02
N GLU A 289 27.64 4.95 -3.87
CA GLU A 289 28.94 4.28 -3.74
C GLU A 289 28.97 3.40 -2.49
N ARG A 290 28.49 3.92 -1.36
CA ARG A 290 28.39 3.17 -0.11
C ARG A 290 27.45 1.97 -0.25
N ALA A 291 26.28 2.19 -0.85
CA ALA A 291 25.27 1.18 -1.14
C ALA A 291 25.81 0.04 -2.01
N VAL A 292 26.50 0.36 -3.11
CA VAL A 292 27.10 -0.62 -4.01
C VAL A 292 28.20 -1.41 -3.30
N ARG A 293 29.10 -0.72 -2.59
CA ARG A 293 30.21 -1.35 -1.86
C ARG A 293 29.74 -2.32 -0.79
N ILE A 294 28.73 -1.94 0.02
CA ILE A 294 28.15 -2.82 1.05
C ILE A 294 27.60 -4.09 0.40
N ARG A 295 26.81 -3.96 -0.67
CA ARG A 295 26.24 -5.11 -1.38
C ARG A 295 27.31 -6.00 -2.01
N GLU A 296 28.34 -5.43 -2.63
CA GLU A 296 29.45 -6.21 -3.20
C GLU A 296 30.18 -7.03 -2.12
N SER A 297 30.35 -6.47 -0.92
CA SER A 297 30.98 -7.16 0.21
C SER A 297 30.14 -8.29 0.81
N VAL A 298 28.81 -8.10 0.91
CA VAL A 298 27.89 -9.09 1.48
C VAL A 298 27.65 -10.25 0.51
N THR A 299 27.57 -9.97 -0.79
CA THR A 299 27.28 -10.98 -1.82
C THR A 299 28.53 -11.67 -2.37
N GLY A 300 29.72 -11.38 -1.81
CA GLY A 300 30.99 -11.98 -2.23
C GLY A 300 31.36 -11.72 -3.69
N GLY A 301 30.89 -10.62 -4.28
CA GLY A 301 31.05 -10.32 -5.71
C GLY A 301 30.33 -11.30 -6.65
N ALA A 302 29.43 -12.15 -6.15
CA ALA A 302 28.75 -13.15 -6.98
C ALA A 302 27.76 -12.46 -7.95
N PRO A 303 27.98 -12.51 -9.28
CA PRO A 303 27.21 -11.75 -10.27
C PRO A 303 25.78 -12.26 -10.50
N PHE A 304 25.28 -13.18 -9.67
CA PHE A 304 24.04 -13.93 -9.95
C PHE A 304 22.76 -13.07 -9.92
N TYR A 305 22.82 -11.84 -9.41
CA TYR A 305 21.76 -10.83 -9.54
C TYR A 305 22.06 -9.75 -10.60
N ARG A 306 23.24 -9.71 -11.21
CA ARG A 306 23.66 -8.62 -12.13
C ARG A 306 23.42 -8.96 -13.61
N ARG A 307 22.37 -9.72 -13.93
CA ARG A 307 22.11 -10.16 -15.32
C ARG A 307 21.36 -9.08 -16.11
N GLY A 308 22.12 -8.17 -16.75
CA GLY A 308 21.79 -7.44 -17.99
C GLY A 308 20.63 -6.43 -18.01
N ALA A 309 19.59 -6.62 -17.20
CA ALA A 309 18.40 -5.76 -17.14
C ALA A 309 18.30 -4.92 -15.85
N GLU A 310 19.14 -5.20 -14.84
CA GLU A 310 19.16 -4.50 -13.54
C GLU A 310 20.44 -3.67 -13.31
N ALA A 311 21.35 -3.60 -14.28
CA ALA A 311 22.60 -2.85 -14.13
C ALA A 311 22.40 -1.33 -14.09
N ASP A 312 21.30 -0.83 -14.67
CA ASP A 312 20.94 0.59 -14.70
C ASP A 312 20.33 1.08 -13.37
N THR A 313 20.16 0.18 -12.41
CA THR A 313 19.41 0.42 -11.17
C THR A 313 20.24 0.01 -9.96
N VAL A 314 20.21 0.84 -8.91
CA VAL A 314 20.73 0.49 -7.59
C VAL A 314 19.56 0.34 -6.64
N LEU A 315 19.44 -0.83 -6.00
CA LEU A 315 18.50 -1.02 -4.91
C LEU A 315 19.04 -0.31 -3.66
N LEU A 316 18.20 0.41 -2.93
CA LEU A 316 18.53 1.12 -1.68
C LEU A 316 17.58 0.67 -0.56
N THR A 317 18.11 0.65 0.66
CA THR A 317 17.33 0.48 1.89
C THR A 317 16.63 1.78 2.28
N GLY A 318 15.70 1.72 3.24
CA GLY A 318 15.02 2.89 3.80
C GLY A 318 15.98 3.96 4.35
N ASP A 319 17.07 3.54 4.99
CA ASP A 319 18.11 4.46 5.48
C ASP A 319 18.86 5.16 4.34
N GLU A 320 19.25 4.41 3.32
CA GLU A 320 20.02 4.94 2.19
C GLU A 320 19.18 5.89 1.33
N ILE A 321 17.92 5.53 1.08
CA ILE A 321 17.01 6.43 0.35
C ILE A 321 16.66 7.66 1.21
N GLY A 322 16.53 7.52 2.53
CA GLY A 322 16.32 8.63 3.45
C GLY A 322 17.46 9.65 3.40
N GLU A 323 18.72 9.19 3.37
CA GLU A 323 19.90 10.05 3.20
C GLU A 323 19.92 10.73 1.83
N LEU A 324 19.53 10.02 0.76
CA LEU A 324 19.41 10.60 -0.58
C LEU A 324 18.34 11.70 -0.62
N LEU A 325 17.15 11.44 -0.08
CA LEU A 325 16.04 12.40 -0.04
C LEU A 325 16.35 13.61 0.82
N ALA A 326 17.11 13.45 1.91
CA ALA A 326 17.56 14.55 2.75
C ALA A 326 18.37 15.60 1.98
N ALA A 327 19.08 15.21 0.91
CA ALA A 327 19.81 16.14 0.04
C ALA A 327 18.91 17.03 -0.86
N PHE A 328 17.61 16.73 -0.91
CA PHE A 328 16.61 17.45 -1.70
C PHE A 328 15.61 18.25 -0.85
N VAL A 329 15.62 18.11 0.47
CA VAL A 329 14.70 18.83 1.37
C VAL A 329 14.85 20.34 1.21
N ASP A 330 13.75 21.00 0.84
CA ASP A 330 13.65 22.44 0.58
C ASP A 330 14.67 22.99 -0.43
N ALA A 331 15.24 22.09 -1.23
CA ALA A 331 16.13 22.44 -2.30
C ALA A 331 15.32 22.93 -3.51
N ASP A 332 15.84 23.92 -4.24
CA ASP A 332 15.30 24.25 -5.57
C ASP A 332 15.79 23.25 -6.62
N ALA A 333 15.37 21.99 -6.45
CA ALA A 333 15.71 20.90 -7.33
C ALA A 333 14.60 19.84 -7.32
N PHE A 334 14.49 19.14 -8.44
CA PHE A 334 13.55 18.04 -8.61
C PHE A 334 14.32 16.73 -8.70
N LEU A 335 13.73 15.69 -8.13
CA LEU A 335 14.03 14.31 -8.46
C LEU A 335 12.88 13.72 -9.29
N ASP A 336 13.10 12.57 -9.89
CA ASP A 336 12.05 11.84 -10.61
C ASP A 336 11.48 10.75 -9.70
N TYR A 337 10.16 10.63 -9.63
CA TYR A 337 9.46 9.61 -8.84
C TYR A 337 8.44 8.90 -9.71
N GLU A 338 8.49 7.57 -9.71
CA GLU A 338 7.52 6.72 -10.40
C GLU A 338 6.32 6.47 -9.49
N ARG A 339 5.15 7.00 -9.90
CA ARG A 339 3.92 6.77 -9.16
C ARG A 339 3.53 5.29 -9.17
N PRO A 340 3.18 4.70 -8.00
CA PRO A 340 2.55 3.39 -7.93
C PRO A 340 1.32 3.30 -8.85
N TYR A 341 1.08 2.13 -9.44
CA TYR A 341 -0.06 1.77 -10.31
C TYR A 341 -0.21 2.52 -11.64
N ARG A 342 0.21 3.79 -11.73
CA ARG A 342 0.22 4.56 -12.99
C ARG A 342 1.49 4.36 -13.81
N MET A 343 2.55 3.84 -13.22
CA MET A 343 3.86 3.57 -13.86
C MET A 343 4.38 4.80 -14.63
N ARG A 344 4.09 6.00 -14.11
CA ARG A 344 4.45 7.29 -14.70
C ARG A 344 5.47 7.97 -13.82
N THR A 345 6.65 8.21 -14.39
CA THR A 345 7.69 9.02 -13.77
C THR A 345 7.37 10.50 -13.93
N GLU A 346 7.47 11.25 -12.84
CA GLU A 346 7.30 12.71 -12.86
C GLU A 346 8.31 13.43 -11.96
N PRO A 347 8.64 14.70 -12.26
CA PRO A 347 9.37 15.56 -11.34
C PRO A 347 8.61 15.68 -10.02
N VAL A 348 9.32 15.55 -8.90
CA VAL A 348 8.78 15.82 -7.57
C VAL A 348 9.75 16.65 -6.75
N ARG A 349 9.20 17.47 -5.86
CA ARG A 349 9.96 18.22 -4.85
C ARG A 349 9.91 17.49 -3.51
N VAL A 350 10.97 17.68 -2.73
CA VAL A 350 11.06 17.23 -1.35
C VAL A 350 10.96 18.45 -0.44
N VAL A 351 10.00 18.45 0.48
CA VAL A 351 9.73 19.57 1.39
C VAL A 351 9.88 19.12 2.83
N ASP A 352 10.29 20.04 3.72
CA ASP A 352 10.28 19.77 5.16
C ASP A 352 8.89 20.01 5.77
N GLY A 353 8.53 19.17 6.73
CA GLY A 353 7.28 19.27 7.47
C GLY A 353 6.21 18.25 7.09
N ASP A 354 5.46 17.84 8.10
CA ASP A 354 4.41 16.83 7.99
C ASP A 354 3.31 17.29 7.00
N PRO A 355 2.86 16.42 6.07
CA PRO A 355 1.78 16.78 5.17
C PRO A 355 0.45 16.87 5.93
N ASP A 356 -0.34 17.88 5.61
CA ASP A 356 -1.71 17.98 6.10
C ASP A 356 -2.64 17.10 5.27
N LEU A 357 -2.88 15.89 5.76
CA LEU A 357 -3.72 14.87 5.15
C LEU A 357 -5.19 15.31 5.04
N GLY A 358 -5.64 16.33 5.79
CA GLY A 358 -7.03 16.79 5.78
C GLY A 358 -8.01 15.70 6.21
N LEU A 359 -7.67 14.94 7.25
CA LEU A 359 -8.49 13.86 7.77
C LEU A 359 -9.77 14.40 8.42
N ALA A 360 -10.92 13.94 7.96
CA ALA A 360 -12.22 14.29 8.52
C ALA A 360 -13.10 13.05 8.66
N LEU A 361 -13.89 13.00 9.75
CA LEU A 361 -14.88 11.94 9.97
C LEU A 361 -16.26 12.53 9.68
N VAL A 362 -16.93 12.05 8.62
CA VAL A 362 -18.18 12.64 8.11
C VAL A 362 -19.28 11.59 8.14
N TRP A 363 -20.45 11.93 8.68
CA TRP A 363 -21.61 11.03 8.62
C TRP A 363 -22.06 10.83 7.16
N SER A 364 -22.37 9.59 6.80
CA SER A 364 -22.92 9.21 5.50
C SER A 364 -24.19 8.40 5.71
N ASP A 365 -25.30 8.88 5.14
CA ASP A 365 -26.58 8.18 5.18
C ASP A 365 -26.55 6.89 4.34
N ASP A 366 -25.78 6.87 3.25
CA ASP A 366 -25.63 5.69 2.38
C ASP A 366 -24.87 4.56 3.08
N ALA A 367 -23.86 4.92 3.89
CA ALA A 367 -23.09 3.98 4.68
C ALA A 367 -23.69 3.75 6.08
N GLU A 368 -24.82 4.40 6.41
CA GLU A 368 -25.47 4.45 7.73
C GLU A 368 -24.46 4.65 8.91
N GLY A 369 -23.35 5.36 8.66
CA GLY A 369 -22.17 5.41 9.54
C GLY A 369 -21.22 6.55 9.18
N TYR A 370 -20.03 6.56 9.78
CA TYR A 370 -19.05 7.61 9.51
C TYR A 370 -18.04 7.18 8.45
N VAL A 371 -17.76 8.08 7.51
CA VAL A 371 -16.76 7.90 6.45
C VAL A 371 -15.56 8.79 6.75
N VAL A 372 -14.36 8.20 6.74
CA VAL A 372 -13.10 8.93 6.86
C VAL A 372 -12.75 9.50 5.49
N ARG A 373 -12.75 10.84 5.40
CA ARG A 373 -12.32 11.62 4.24
C ARG A 373 -10.90 12.11 4.45
N HIS A 374 -10.15 12.20 3.35
CA HIS A 374 -8.80 12.75 3.32
C HIS A 374 -8.58 13.52 2.01
N ARG A 375 -7.74 14.55 2.08
CA ARG A 375 -7.35 15.36 0.91
C ARG A 375 -6.14 14.80 0.17
N LEU A 376 -5.30 14.04 0.88
CA LEU A 376 -4.08 13.47 0.35
C LEU A 376 -4.10 11.95 0.47
N ASP A 377 -3.77 11.30 -0.64
CA ASP A 377 -3.44 9.89 -0.73
C ASP A 377 -1.96 9.69 -0.39
N VAL A 378 -1.68 8.65 0.39
CA VAL A 378 -0.33 8.21 0.72
C VAL A 378 0.10 7.14 -0.28
N LEU A 379 1.11 7.46 -1.08
CA LEU A 379 1.61 6.61 -2.16
C LEU A 379 2.67 5.63 -1.65
N ASP A 380 3.63 6.12 -0.87
CA ASP A 380 4.73 5.35 -0.33
C ASP A 380 5.22 5.97 0.98
N ILE A 381 5.65 5.12 1.91
CA ILE A 381 6.30 5.53 3.16
C ILE A 381 7.74 5.03 3.16
N VAL A 382 8.69 5.95 3.36
CA VAL A 382 10.11 5.69 3.55
C VAL A 382 10.42 5.74 5.04
N GLU A 383 10.68 4.58 5.63
CA GLU A 383 11.14 4.47 7.00
C GLU A 383 12.68 4.43 7.03
N GLY A 384 13.28 5.49 7.56
CA GLY A 384 14.72 5.57 7.78
C GLY A 384 15.03 5.95 9.22
N SER A 385 16.12 5.42 9.75
CA SER A 385 16.61 5.62 11.11
C SER A 385 16.98 7.07 11.41
N SER A 386 17.51 7.79 10.42
CA SER A 386 17.92 9.19 10.54
C SER A 386 16.83 10.19 10.09
N ALA A 387 16.14 9.86 9.01
CA ALA A 387 15.05 10.65 8.45
C ALA A 387 14.05 9.72 7.76
N SER A 388 12.77 10.05 7.88
CA SER A 388 11.69 9.33 7.24
C SER A 388 10.89 10.28 6.34
N PHE A 389 10.30 9.72 5.30
CA PHE A 389 9.60 10.49 4.28
C PHE A 389 8.30 9.83 3.87
N VAL A 390 7.37 10.62 3.34
CA VAL A 390 6.12 10.13 2.75
C VAL A 390 5.90 10.79 1.40
N ALA A 391 5.56 9.99 0.40
CA ALA A 391 5.10 10.48 -0.90
C ALA A 391 3.58 10.60 -0.87
N VAL A 392 3.05 11.78 -1.20
CA VAL A 392 1.62 12.06 -1.20
C VAL A 392 1.18 12.68 -2.52
N ALA A 393 -0.05 12.37 -2.91
CA ALA A 393 -0.77 13.02 -4.01
C ALA A 393 -2.16 13.44 -3.54
N PRO A 394 -2.81 14.41 -4.18
CA PRO A 394 -4.23 14.66 -3.96
C PRO A 394 -5.08 13.41 -4.15
N SER A 395 -6.04 13.22 -3.23
CA SER A 395 -7.02 12.14 -3.36
C SER A 395 -7.92 12.35 -4.58
N LEU A 396 -8.56 11.26 -5.04
CA LEU A 396 -9.48 11.36 -6.17
C LEU A 396 -10.65 12.31 -5.88
N SER A 397 -11.22 12.22 -4.68
CA SER A 397 -12.33 13.06 -4.21
C SER A 397 -11.92 14.55 -4.17
N GLU A 398 -10.74 14.84 -3.64
CA GLU A 398 -10.16 16.18 -3.60
C GLU A 398 -9.90 16.72 -5.02
N SER A 399 -9.34 15.88 -5.91
CA SER A 399 -9.06 16.23 -7.29
C SER A 399 -10.32 16.46 -8.12
N LEU A 400 -11.42 15.76 -7.82
CA LEU A 400 -12.73 15.98 -8.45
C LEU A 400 -13.37 17.27 -7.93
N SER A 401 -13.32 17.51 -6.62
CA SER A 401 -13.86 18.72 -5.99
C SER A 401 -13.20 19.98 -6.54
N ARG A 402 -11.86 20.03 -6.59
CA ARG A 402 -11.13 21.15 -7.19
C ARG A 402 -11.45 21.39 -8.66
N ARG A 403 -11.74 20.34 -9.44
CA ARG A 403 -12.14 20.45 -10.85
C ARG A 403 -13.57 20.97 -11.03
N ALA A 404 -14.47 20.66 -10.10
CA ALA A 404 -15.82 21.19 -10.11
C ALA A 404 -15.84 22.70 -9.76
N GLU A 405 -14.95 23.15 -8.87
CA GLU A 405 -14.83 24.54 -8.46
C GLU A 405 -14.04 25.40 -9.46
N ALA A 406 -13.02 24.82 -10.10
CA ALA A 406 -12.25 25.50 -11.13
C ALA A 406 -13.04 25.55 -12.44
N SER A 407 -13.72 26.67 -12.72
CA SER A 407 -14.29 26.98 -14.03
C SER A 407 -13.18 27.16 -15.08
N GLY A 408 -12.62 26.06 -15.58
CA GLY A 408 -11.64 26.03 -16.67
C GLY A 408 -10.24 25.54 -16.28
N ALA A 409 -9.87 24.39 -16.86
CA ALA A 409 -8.54 24.04 -17.37
C ALA A 409 -7.27 24.36 -16.54
N ALA A 410 -7.26 24.15 -15.22
CA ALA A 410 -6.02 24.09 -14.45
C ALA A 410 -5.68 22.65 -14.04
N SER A 411 -5.01 21.90 -14.93
CA SER A 411 -4.53 20.53 -14.70
C SER A 411 -3.23 20.45 -13.87
N GLY A 412 -2.90 21.50 -13.11
CA GLY A 412 -1.60 21.65 -12.43
C GLY A 412 -1.59 21.32 -10.93
N GLY A 413 -2.72 20.90 -10.36
CA GLY A 413 -2.89 20.76 -8.91
C GLY A 413 -2.70 19.34 -8.34
N ASP A 414 -2.52 18.33 -9.20
CA ASP A 414 -2.41 16.92 -8.85
C ASP A 414 -0.96 16.43 -8.96
N GLU A 415 0.00 17.19 -8.42
CA GLU A 415 1.44 16.84 -8.42
C GLU A 415 1.81 16.07 -7.14
N VAL A 416 2.68 15.07 -7.27
CA VAL A 416 3.23 14.37 -6.10
C VAL A 416 4.22 15.25 -5.36
N ARG A 417 4.16 15.18 -4.03
CA ARG A 417 5.16 15.78 -3.15
C ARG A 417 5.71 14.73 -2.21
N ILE A 418 6.99 14.83 -1.91
CA ILE A 418 7.64 14.03 -0.88
C ILE A 418 7.87 14.93 0.33
N HIS A 419 7.37 14.51 1.48
CA HIS A 419 7.50 15.26 2.73
C HIS A 419 8.49 14.56 3.65
N ARG A 420 9.44 15.32 4.22
CA ARG A 420 10.20 14.85 5.37
C ARG A 420 9.30 14.88 6.60
N CYS A 421 9.17 13.73 7.25
CA CYS A 421 8.21 13.53 8.32
C CYS A 421 8.88 13.59 9.69
N SER A 422 8.15 14.16 10.66
CA SER A 422 8.49 14.12 12.06
C SER A 422 8.34 12.70 12.63
N GLN A 423 9.03 12.45 13.74
CA GLN A 423 8.86 11.19 14.48
C GLN A 423 7.42 11.00 14.99
N ALA A 424 6.70 12.10 15.26
CA ALA A 424 5.30 12.03 15.68
C ALA A 424 4.41 11.49 14.55
N PHE A 425 4.59 12.01 13.33
CA PHE A 425 3.89 11.52 12.14
C PHE A 425 4.22 10.04 11.87
N MET A 426 5.50 9.66 11.97
CA MET A 426 5.91 8.27 11.74
C MET A 426 5.37 7.28 12.78
N ARG A 427 5.09 7.72 14.02
CA ARG A 427 4.38 6.87 15.01
C ARG A 427 2.95 6.56 14.58
N ALA A 428 2.33 7.40 13.77
CA ALA A 428 1.00 7.21 13.20
C ALA A 428 1.02 6.50 11.84
N ARG A 429 2.18 6.12 11.30
CA ARG A 429 2.35 5.64 9.90
C ARG A 429 1.40 4.51 9.50
N GLN A 430 1.16 3.55 10.40
CA GLN A 430 0.26 2.43 10.12
C GLN A 430 -1.20 2.87 10.03
N ALA A 431 -1.63 3.81 10.89
CA ALA A 431 -2.97 4.38 10.80
C ALA A 431 -3.11 5.22 9.53
N ILE A 432 -2.09 6.01 9.21
CA ILE A 432 -2.04 6.84 8.00
C ILE A 432 -2.15 5.97 6.75
N ASP A 433 -1.40 4.87 6.67
CA ASP A 433 -1.45 3.92 5.57
C ASP A 433 -2.83 3.22 5.45
N VAL A 434 -3.45 2.88 6.57
CA VAL A 434 -4.82 2.31 6.59
C VAL A 434 -5.87 3.31 6.12
N LEU A 435 -5.75 4.58 6.52
CA LEU A 435 -6.77 5.60 6.26
C LEU A 435 -6.62 6.30 4.91
N CYS A 436 -5.38 6.45 4.41
CA CYS A 436 -5.06 7.27 3.23
C CYS A 436 -4.34 6.49 2.13
N GLY A 437 -4.12 5.18 2.30
CA GLY A 437 -3.33 4.38 1.35
C GLY A 437 -4.04 4.18 0.01
N THR A 438 -3.29 4.23 -1.09
CA THR A 438 -3.83 4.10 -2.46
C THR A 438 -4.18 2.68 -2.89
N GLU A 439 -3.94 1.66 -2.06
CA GLU A 439 -4.08 0.26 -2.49
C GLU A 439 -5.51 -0.13 -2.88
N ARG A 440 -6.53 0.62 -2.44
CA ARG A 440 -7.95 0.28 -2.71
C ARG A 440 -8.85 1.44 -3.11
N GLY A 441 -8.45 2.70 -2.89
CA GLY A 441 -9.25 3.88 -3.29
C GLY A 441 -10.64 3.98 -2.64
N GLU A 442 -10.92 3.13 -1.66
CA GLU A 442 -12.18 3.09 -0.91
C GLU A 442 -12.07 4.00 0.32
N ASP A 443 -13.06 4.85 0.53
CA ASP A 443 -13.15 5.60 1.77
C ASP A 443 -13.35 4.63 2.95
N MET A 444 -12.63 4.84 4.05
CA MET A 444 -12.78 3.98 5.23
C MET A 444 -14.06 4.33 6.00
N VAL A 445 -14.86 3.31 6.34
CA VAL A 445 -16.12 3.46 7.08
C VAL A 445 -15.92 3.02 8.54
N VAL A 446 -16.52 3.76 9.46
CA VAL A 446 -16.60 3.48 10.90
C VAL A 446 -18.08 3.38 11.26
N ALA A 447 -18.49 2.22 11.76
CA ALA A 447 -19.85 2.03 12.24
C ALA A 447 -20.13 2.93 13.46
N ALA A 448 -21.38 3.39 13.60
CA ALA A 448 -21.78 4.21 14.76
C ALA A 448 -21.40 3.56 16.10
N GLY A 449 -21.55 2.23 16.22
CA GLY A 449 -21.19 1.47 17.43
C GLY A 449 -19.68 1.39 17.73
N ASP A 450 -18.81 1.54 16.72
CA ASP A 450 -17.35 1.45 16.86
C ASP A 450 -16.68 2.82 17.02
N THR A 451 -17.47 3.90 17.09
CA THR A 451 -16.94 5.27 17.16
C THR A 451 -16.10 5.50 18.43
N ASP A 452 -16.52 4.96 19.58
CA ASP A 452 -15.73 5.07 20.83
C ASP A 452 -14.38 4.33 20.71
N LEU A 453 -14.37 3.16 20.05
CA LEU A 453 -13.14 2.42 19.79
C LEU A 453 -12.20 3.22 18.87
N PHE A 454 -12.74 3.82 17.81
CA PHE A 454 -11.98 4.71 16.91
C PHE A 454 -11.39 5.91 17.67
N MET A 455 -12.18 6.56 18.51
CA MET A 455 -11.74 7.73 19.30
C MET A 455 -10.66 7.39 20.34
N ARG A 456 -10.60 6.14 20.82
CA ARG A 456 -9.54 5.69 21.76
C ARG A 456 -8.28 5.18 21.07
N THR A 457 -8.41 4.65 19.86
CA THR A 457 -7.31 3.96 19.18
C THR A 457 -6.68 4.83 18.10
N VAL A 458 -7.48 5.40 17.21
CA VAL A 458 -7.03 6.10 15.99
C VAL A 458 -6.94 7.61 16.22
N ALA A 459 -7.99 8.25 16.72
CA ALA A 459 -8.02 9.70 16.89
C ALA A 459 -6.83 10.29 17.69
N PRO A 460 -6.31 9.67 18.77
CA PRO A 460 -5.20 10.21 19.54
C PRO A 460 -3.85 10.23 18.80
N LEU A 461 -3.77 9.60 17.62
CA LEU A 461 -2.60 9.68 16.75
C LEU A 461 -2.52 11.00 15.98
N PHE A 462 -3.63 11.72 15.89
CA PHE A 462 -3.76 12.92 15.08
C PHE A 462 -4.01 14.13 15.96
N THR A 463 -3.54 15.29 15.50
CA THR A 463 -3.85 16.55 16.16
C THR A 463 -5.19 17.04 15.65
N ALA A 464 -6.16 17.26 16.54
CA ALA A 464 -7.43 17.82 16.15
C ALA A 464 -7.24 19.29 15.74
N VAL A 465 -7.69 19.64 14.53
CA VAL A 465 -7.85 21.01 14.10
C VAL A 465 -9.32 21.35 14.32
N THR A 466 -9.63 22.12 15.36
CA THR A 466 -10.98 22.61 15.59
C THR A 466 -11.30 23.65 14.52
N THR A 467 -12.46 23.51 13.86
CA THR A 467 -12.98 24.41 12.82
C THR A 467 -13.38 25.81 13.33
N GLU A 468 -12.75 26.29 14.40
CA GLU A 468 -12.98 27.65 14.93
C GLU A 468 -12.23 28.72 14.12
N ASP A 469 -11.21 28.37 13.32
CA ASP A 469 -10.44 29.32 12.52
C ASP A 469 -11.03 29.63 11.13
N GLU A 470 -12.13 28.98 10.71
CA GLU A 470 -12.86 29.31 9.47
C GLU A 470 -14.18 30.06 9.69
N ALA A 471 -14.60 30.29 10.95
CA ALA A 471 -15.81 31.04 11.30
C ALA A 471 -15.56 32.57 11.41
N GLY A 472 -14.51 33.06 10.75
CA GLY A 472 -14.02 34.44 10.83
C GLY A 472 -14.43 35.35 9.68
N ASP A 473 -15.40 35.02 8.83
CA ASP A 473 -15.97 36.00 7.89
C ASP A 473 -17.39 35.61 7.44
N ARG A 474 -18.39 35.86 8.29
CA ARG A 474 -19.77 36.03 7.83
C ARG A 474 -20.10 37.53 7.90
N PRO A 475 -20.49 38.17 6.79
CA PRO A 475 -20.85 39.58 6.81
C PRO A 475 -22.07 39.76 7.70
N LYS A 476 -21.95 40.63 8.70
CA LYS A 476 -23.09 41.08 9.51
C LYS A 476 -24.09 41.73 8.56
N SER A 477 -25.27 41.13 8.42
CA SER A 477 -26.41 41.80 7.82
C SER A 477 -26.85 42.93 8.75
N GLU A 478 -26.45 44.15 8.43
CA GLU A 478 -27.03 45.36 8.98
C GLU A 478 -28.52 45.40 8.59
N SER A 479 -29.37 45.28 9.61
CA SER A 479 -30.79 45.59 9.52
C SER A 479 -30.97 47.06 9.89
N GLU A 480 -30.73 47.94 8.92
CA GLU A 480 -31.23 49.31 9.01
C GLU A 480 -32.75 49.29 8.83
N SER A 481 -33.43 49.41 9.97
CA SER A 481 -34.84 49.77 10.04
C SER A 481 -34.95 51.26 9.72
N GLY A 482 -35.17 51.57 8.45
CA GLY A 482 -35.59 52.90 8.00
C GLY A 482 -37.02 53.16 8.44
N GLU A 483 -37.16 53.88 9.55
CA GLU A 483 -38.41 54.46 10.05
C GLU A 483 -38.84 55.61 9.10
N SER A 484 -39.91 55.39 8.34
CA SER A 484 -40.59 56.46 7.60
C SER A 484 -41.60 57.14 8.53
N GLY A 485 -41.41 58.45 8.69
CA GLY A 485 -42.27 59.29 9.51
C GLY A 485 -43.69 59.46 8.96
N ALA A 486 -44.59 59.69 9.91
CA ALA A 486 -45.68 60.65 9.81
C ALA A 486 -45.56 61.61 11.01
#